data_AF-A0A2E9D6X4-F1
#
_entry.id   AF-A0A2E9D6X4-F1
#
_cell.length_a   1.000
_cell.length_b   1.000
_cell.length_c   1.000
_cell.angle_alpha   90.00
_cell.angle_beta   90.00
_cell.angle_gamma   90.00
#
_symmetry.space_group_name_H-M   'P 1'
#
loop_
_entity.id
_entity.type
_entity.pdbx_description
1 polymer ?
#
loop_
_entity_poly.entity_id
_entity_poly.type
_entity_poly.pdbx_seq_one_letter_code
_entity_poly.pdbx_strand_id
1 'polypeptide(L)'
;MAIRSDFAIPVYIAISSHNMLKLIRTALGAFFKALPSWFRTRYLRVLLLIPIIWYVITYMLADANFMGWSNASTAKDFLEIVHPSLLASGVALGLLGFAITKNSSLLFISVMCTFGLAREIGGQGTSIILYLGLIALITYGYANRDKVQTLLQSRLASSCMATTFICYLVSQLLDRGVIKRIGWLFIQDTTWVPPYSSQIEESLESLGGAFLLATVAVLIVLAIRQRNRNRSE
;
A
#
# COMPACT_ATOMS: atom_id res chain seq x y z
N MET A 1 -41.29 -39.17 -0.42
CA MET A 1 -41.04 -37.90 -1.16
C MET A 1 -39.54 -37.61 -1.04
N ALA A 2 -38.76 -37.98 -2.06
CA ALA A 2 -37.30 -37.93 -2.03
C ALA A 2 -36.81 -36.62 -2.66
N ILE A 3 -36.05 -35.83 -1.90
CA ILE A 3 -35.40 -34.61 -2.36
C ILE A 3 -34.15 -35.03 -3.16
N ARG A 4 -34.15 -34.81 -4.48
CA ARG A 4 -32.97 -35.03 -5.33
C ARG A 4 -31.91 -33.97 -5.03
N SER A 5 -30.73 -34.42 -4.63
CA SER A 5 -29.54 -33.63 -4.34
C SER A 5 -28.65 -33.44 -5.57
N ASP A 6 -29.22 -32.99 -6.69
CA ASP A 6 -28.51 -32.87 -7.97
C ASP A 6 -28.27 -31.40 -8.37
N PHE A 7 -27.57 -30.62 -7.55
CA PHE A 7 -27.03 -29.32 -7.97
C PHE A 7 -25.73 -28.99 -7.23
N ALA A 8 -24.66 -29.67 -7.61
CA ALA A 8 -23.31 -29.17 -7.44
C ALA A 8 -22.63 -29.24 -8.81
N ILE A 9 -22.68 -28.14 -9.56
CA ILE A 9 -21.79 -27.92 -10.69
C ILE A 9 -20.57 -27.20 -10.09
N PRO A 10 -19.45 -27.88 -9.81
CA PRO A 10 -18.22 -27.17 -9.53
C PRO A 10 -17.72 -26.60 -10.86
N VAL A 11 -18.04 -25.33 -11.12
CA VAL A 11 -17.38 -24.56 -12.19
C VAL A 11 -15.94 -24.32 -11.73
N TYR A 12 -15.10 -25.33 -11.86
CA TYR A 12 -13.66 -25.16 -11.85
C TYR A 12 -13.30 -24.40 -13.12
N ILE A 13 -13.22 -23.08 -13.03
CA ILE A 13 -12.54 -22.29 -14.05
C ILE A 13 -11.06 -22.69 -13.97
N ALA A 14 -10.68 -23.72 -14.72
CA ALA A 14 -9.29 -24.09 -14.93
C ALA A 14 -8.64 -23.00 -15.80
N ILE A 15 -8.32 -21.86 -15.18
CA ILE A 15 -7.46 -20.86 -15.79
C ILE A 15 -6.08 -21.52 -15.85
N SER A 16 -5.71 -22.04 -17.02
CA SER A 16 -4.35 -22.48 -17.30
C SER A 16 -3.36 -21.42 -16.81
N SER A 17 -2.32 -21.84 -16.09
CA SER A 17 -1.26 -20.96 -15.57
C SER A 17 -0.69 -20.03 -16.66
N HIS A 18 -0.68 -20.49 -17.91
CA HIS A 18 -0.31 -19.70 -19.08
C HIS A 18 -1.27 -18.51 -19.34
N ASN A 19 -2.58 -18.74 -19.26
CA ASN A 19 -3.58 -17.68 -19.43
C ASN A 19 -3.57 -16.69 -18.26
N MET A 20 -3.31 -17.18 -17.04
CA MET A 20 -3.18 -16.32 -15.85
C MET A 20 -1.95 -15.40 -15.96
N LEU A 21 -0.79 -15.92 -16.37
CA LEU A 21 0.42 -15.12 -16.59
C LEU A 21 0.22 -14.07 -17.70
N LYS A 22 -0.47 -14.43 -18.79
CA LYS A 22 -0.80 -13.50 -19.88
C LYS A 22 -1.75 -12.38 -19.41
N LEU A 23 -2.73 -12.71 -18.57
CA LEU A 23 -3.65 -11.75 -17.97
C LEU A 23 -2.89 -10.79 -17.04
N ILE A 24 -2.06 -11.31 -16.13
CA ILE A 24 -1.23 -10.51 -15.22
C ILE A 24 -0.31 -9.58 -16.02
N ARG A 25 0.39 -10.10 -17.05
CA ARG A 25 1.27 -9.29 -17.90
C ARG A 25 0.51 -8.19 -18.64
N THR A 26 -0.69 -8.50 -19.16
CA THR A 26 -1.54 -7.50 -19.83
C THR A 26 -2.03 -6.44 -18.85
N ALA A 27 -2.49 -6.84 -17.66
CA ALA A 27 -2.96 -5.94 -16.62
C ALA A 27 -1.82 -5.03 -16.12
N LEU A 28 -0.64 -5.58 -15.82
CA LEU A 28 0.54 -4.81 -15.45
C LEU A 28 0.96 -3.88 -16.58
N GLY A 29 0.99 -4.37 -17.82
CA GLY A 29 1.32 -3.55 -18.99
C GLY A 29 0.35 -2.38 -19.17
N ALA A 30 -0.95 -2.59 -19.00
CA ALA A 30 -1.97 -1.55 -19.03
C ALA A 30 -1.81 -0.56 -17.86
N PHE A 31 -1.55 -1.05 -16.65
CA PHE A 31 -1.27 -0.24 -15.48
C PHE A 31 -0.05 0.66 -15.68
N PHE A 32 1.09 0.10 -16.09
CA PHE A 32 2.29 0.86 -16.40
C PHE A 32 2.10 1.81 -17.60
N LYS A 33 1.23 1.49 -18.56
CA LYS A 33 0.88 2.42 -19.65
C LYS A 33 -0.01 3.58 -19.16
N ALA A 34 -0.87 3.34 -18.18
CA ALA A 34 -1.74 4.34 -17.58
C ALA A 34 -0.99 5.30 -16.64
N LEU A 35 0.19 4.90 -16.14
CA LEU A 35 1.05 5.80 -15.36
C LEU A 35 1.57 6.95 -16.23
N PRO A 36 1.56 8.20 -15.73
CA PRO A 36 2.09 9.35 -16.45
C PRO A 36 3.54 9.11 -16.90
N SER A 37 3.88 9.55 -18.12
CA SER A 37 5.23 9.36 -18.68
C SER A 37 6.33 9.93 -17.78
N TRP A 38 6.07 11.08 -17.14
CA TRP A 38 6.98 11.72 -16.18
C TRP A 38 7.27 10.87 -14.95
N PHE A 39 6.31 10.04 -14.53
CA PHE A 39 6.44 9.16 -13.37
C PHE A 39 7.39 7.99 -13.68
N ARG A 40 7.33 7.44 -14.90
CA ARG A 40 8.06 6.24 -15.32
C ARG A 40 9.57 6.43 -15.50
N THR A 41 9.99 7.53 -16.12
CA THR A 41 11.38 7.66 -16.60
C THR A 41 12.36 8.17 -15.57
N ARG A 42 11.94 9.01 -14.61
CA ARG A 42 12.84 9.67 -13.65
C ARG A 42 12.54 9.36 -12.19
N TYR A 43 11.27 9.32 -11.81
CA TYR A 43 10.87 9.18 -10.41
C TYR A 43 10.83 7.73 -9.94
N LEU A 44 10.35 6.79 -10.76
CA LEU A 44 10.24 5.38 -10.38
C LEU A 44 11.55 4.82 -9.80
N ARG A 45 12.70 5.14 -10.40
CA ARG A 45 14.01 4.66 -9.93
C ARG A 45 14.32 5.15 -8.52
N VAL A 46 14.07 6.43 -8.24
CA VAL A 46 14.32 7.01 -6.91
C VAL A 46 13.31 6.46 -5.89
N LEU A 47 12.04 6.33 -6.28
CA LEU A 47 11.00 5.79 -5.38
C LEU A 47 11.26 4.32 -5.02
N LEU A 48 11.86 3.53 -5.94
CA LEU A 48 12.29 2.16 -5.67
C LEU A 48 13.50 2.09 -4.73
N LEU A 49 14.35 3.11 -4.68
CA LEU A 49 15.50 3.14 -3.75
C LEU A 49 15.06 3.36 -2.30
N ILE A 50 13.95 4.07 -2.06
CA ILE A 50 13.44 4.37 -0.72
C ILE A 50 13.26 3.10 0.14
N PRO A 51 12.45 2.10 -0.27
CA PRO A 51 12.27 0.89 0.53
C PRO A 51 13.56 0.08 0.67
N ILE A 52 14.47 0.12 -0.31
CA ILE A 52 15.77 -0.58 -0.24
C ILE A 52 16.67 0.08 0.81
N ILE A 53 16.78 1.41 0.78
CA ILE A 53 17.56 2.16 1.78
C ILE A 53 16.96 1.94 3.16
N TRP A 54 15.63 1.98 3.28
CA TRP A 54 14.95 1.75 4.55
C TRP A 54 15.14 0.33 5.09
N TYR A 55 15.11 -0.67 4.20
CA TYR A 55 15.46 -2.04 4.52
C TYR A 55 16.86 -2.11 5.13
N VAL A 56 17.86 -1.52 4.46
CA VAL A 56 19.25 -1.52 4.94
C VAL A 56 19.37 -0.82 6.29
N ILE A 57 18.74 0.34 6.47
CA ILE A 57 18.75 1.06 7.75
C ILE A 57 18.12 0.20 8.85
N THR A 58 16.95 -0.38 8.61
CA THR A 58 16.25 -1.22 9.61
C THR A 58 17.10 -2.43 9.97
N TYR A 59 17.71 -3.06 8.98
CA TYR A 59 18.63 -4.18 9.20
C TYR A 59 19.81 -3.76 10.06
N MET A 60 20.49 -2.65 9.74
CA MET A 60 21.65 -2.17 10.51
C MET A 60 21.27 -1.80 11.95
N LEU A 61 20.08 -1.22 12.17
CA LEU A 61 19.57 -0.91 13.52
C LEU A 61 19.29 -2.19 14.31
N ALA A 62 18.70 -3.20 13.67
CA ALA A 62 18.43 -4.49 14.29
C ALA A 62 19.71 -5.26 14.61
N ASP A 63 20.67 -5.28 13.69
CA ASP A 63 21.97 -5.95 13.85
C ASP A 63 22.80 -5.30 14.97
N ALA A 64 22.80 -3.97 15.05
CA ALA A 64 23.44 -3.23 16.13
C ALA A 64 22.65 -3.26 17.46
N ASN A 65 21.48 -3.91 17.49
CA ASN A 65 20.52 -3.89 18.60
C ASN A 65 20.26 -2.47 19.16
N PHE A 66 20.18 -1.48 18.26
CA PHE A 66 20.01 -0.09 18.65
C PHE A 66 18.67 0.11 19.36
N MET A 67 18.67 0.53 20.63
CA MET A 67 17.46 0.71 21.43
C MET A 67 16.55 -0.54 21.51
N GLY A 68 17.12 -1.75 21.42
CA GLY A 68 16.33 -2.98 21.49
C GLY A 68 15.71 -3.41 20.14
N TRP A 69 16.14 -2.83 19.01
CA TRP A 69 15.59 -3.15 17.69
C TRP A 69 15.80 -4.61 17.26
N SER A 70 16.78 -5.32 17.85
CA SER A 70 16.96 -6.75 17.60
C SER A 70 15.88 -7.59 18.28
N ASN A 71 15.25 -7.06 19.33
CA ASN A 71 14.17 -7.74 20.03
C ASN A 71 12.87 -7.58 19.23
N ALA A 72 12.41 -8.72 18.69
CA ALA A 72 11.18 -8.77 17.92
C ALA A 72 9.99 -8.23 18.68
N SER A 73 9.86 -8.45 19.99
CA SER A 73 8.73 -7.91 20.75
C SER A 73 8.79 -6.39 20.82
N THR A 74 9.90 -5.80 21.29
CA THR A 74 9.99 -4.35 21.51
C THR A 74 9.84 -3.53 20.24
N ALA A 75 10.53 -3.91 19.16
CA ALA A 75 10.45 -3.17 17.89
C ALA A 75 9.08 -3.32 17.23
N LYS A 76 8.52 -4.55 17.27
CA LYS A 76 7.21 -4.82 16.69
C LYS A 76 6.11 -4.11 17.45
N ASP A 77 6.07 -4.21 18.78
CA ASP A 77 5.05 -3.57 19.62
C ASP A 77 5.03 -2.04 19.37
N PHE A 78 6.19 -1.43 19.19
CA PHE A 78 6.28 -0.01 18.83
C PHE A 78 5.67 0.28 17.45
N LEU A 79 6.01 -0.52 16.44
CA LEU A 79 5.53 -0.33 15.07
C LEU A 79 4.03 -0.65 14.92
N GLU A 80 3.53 -1.64 15.66
CA GLU A 80 2.11 -1.95 15.79
C GLU A 80 1.30 -0.79 16.39
N ILE A 81 1.93 0.14 17.12
CA ILE A 81 1.30 1.38 17.60
C ILE A 81 1.47 2.50 16.57
N VAL A 82 2.67 2.68 16.02
CA VAL A 82 3.00 3.78 15.11
C VAL A 82 2.21 3.67 13.82
N HIS A 83 2.14 2.50 13.20
CA HIS A 83 1.52 2.34 11.90
C HIS A 83 0.02 2.66 11.89
N PRO A 84 -0.82 2.10 12.79
CA PRO A 84 -2.23 2.48 12.88
C PRO A 84 -2.42 3.97 13.22
N SER A 85 -1.53 4.54 14.05
CA SER A 85 -1.58 5.97 14.40
C SER A 85 -1.35 6.88 13.19
N LEU A 86 -0.42 6.51 12.31
CA LEU A 86 -0.18 7.22 11.04
C LEU A 86 -1.40 7.14 10.12
N LEU A 87 -2.01 5.96 9.99
CA LEU A 87 -3.20 5.76 9.17
C LEU A 87 -4.42 6.52 9.73
N ALA A 88 -4.66 6.46 11.05
CA ALA A 88 -5.71 7.20 11.72
C ALA A 88 -5.55 8.71 11.56
N SER A 89 -4.32 9.21 11.69
CA SER A 89 -3.99 10.62 11.41
C SER A 89 -4.28 10.99 9.96
N GLY A 90 -3.96 10.09 9.02
CA GLY A 90 -4.26 10.26 7.60
C GLY A 90 -5.77 10.34 7.32
N VAL A 91 -6.56 9.48 7.95
CA VAL A 91 -8.03 9.53 7.89
C VAL A 91 -8.53 10.87 8.42
N ALA A 92 -8.15 11.23 9.65
CA ALA A 92 -8.62 12.44 10.32
C ALA A 92 -8.26 13.72 9.53
N LEU A 93 -6.99 13.88 9.16
CA LEU A 93 -6.52 15.04 8.40
C LEU A 93 -7.13 15.10 7.00
N GLY A 94 -7.29 13.97 6.33
CA GLY A 94 -7.90 13.96 4.99
C GLY A 94 -9.39 14.29 5.04
N LEU A 95 -10.13 13.81 6.04
CA LEU A 95 -11.55 14.14 6.23
C LEU A 95 -11.73 15.61 6.62
N LEU A 96 -10.90 16.12 7.53
CA LEU A 96 -10.90 17.53 7.91
C LEU A 96 -10.55 18.42 6.69
N GLY A 97 -9.49 18.06 5.97
CA GLY A 97 -9.08 18.74 4.75
C GLY A 97 -10.16 18.74 3.68
N PHE A 98 -10.85 17.61 3.49
CA PHE A 98 -12.02 17.51 2.62
C PHE A 98 -13.16 18.40 3.12
N ALA A 99 -13.47 18.40 4.41
CA ALA A 99 -14.54 19.22 4.97
C ALA A 99 -14.31 20.72 4.70
N ILE A 100 -13.05 21.18 4.81
CA ILE A 100 -12.63 22.58 4.62
C ILE A 100 -12.54 22.97 3.14
N THR A 101 -11.98 22.11 2.29
CA THR A 101 -11.61 22.45 0.90
C THR A 101 -12.58 21.88 -0.14
N LYS A 102 -13.41 20.92 0.25
CA LYS A 102 -14.30 20.11 -0.62
C LYS A 102 -13.56 19.38 -1.75
N ASN A 103 -12.25 19.17 -1.62
CA ASN A 103 -11.45 18.47 -2.62
C ASN A 103 -11.62 16.94 -2.52
N SER A 104 -12.29 16.32 -3.50
CA SER A 104 -12.58 14.88 -3.52
C SER A 104 -11.33 13.98 -3.52
N SER A 105 -10.15 14.48 -3.92
CA SER A 105 -8.90 13.73 -3.81
C SER A 105 -8.54 13.44 -2.35
N LEU A 106 -8.87 14.34 -1.43
CA LEU A 106 -8.66 14.12 0.01
C LEU A 106 -9.60 13.05 0.56
N LEU A 107 -10.88 13.08 0.17
CA LEU A 107 -11.84 12.04 0.55
C LEU A 107 -11.39 10.67 0.02
N PHE A 108 -10.93 10.61 -1.23
CA PHE A 108 -10.41 9.39 -1.83
C PHE A 108 -9.25 8.79 -1.01
N ILE A 109 -8.25 9.61 -0.67
CA ILE A 109 -7.12 9.16 0.14
C ILE A 109 -7.54 8.82 1.57
N SER A 110 -8.47 9.57 2.18
CA SER A 110 -9.03 9.22 3.49
C SER A 110 -9.66 7.83 3.51
N VAL A 111 -10.48 7.50 2.51
CA VAL A 111 -11.09 6.17 2.40
C VAL A 111 -10.01 5.10 2.22
N MET A 112 -8.95 5.38 1.46
CA MET A 112 -7.79 4.48 1.34
C MET A 112 -7.08 4.28 2.69
N CYS A 113 -6.85 5.34 3.46
CA CYS A 113 -6.31 5.25 4.82
C CYS A 113 -7.24 4.46 5.75
N THR A 114 -8.56 4.60 5.60
CA THR A 114 -9.53 3.83 6.38
C THR A 114 -9.46 2.34 6.07
N PHE A 115 -9.28 1.94 4.81
CA PHE A 115 -9.04 0.53 4.46
C PHE A 115 -7.75 -0.01 5.09
N GLY A 116 -6.67 0.79 5.07
CA GLY A 116 -5.43 0.43 5.77
C GLY A 116 -5.67 0.27 7.27
N LEU A 117 -6.31 1.25 7.92
CA LEU A 117 -6.57 1.21 9.35
C LEU A 117 -7.49 0.03 9.74
N ALA A 118 -8.49 -0.26 8.91
CA ALA A 118 -9.37 -1.39 9.11
C ALA A 118 -8.64 -2.74 8.98
N ARG A 119 -7.57 -2.83 8.17
CA ARG A 119 -6.69 -4.00 8.12
C ARG A 119 -5.99 -4.20 9.46
N GLU A 120 -5.45 -3.13 10.02
CA GLU A 120 -4.71 -3.17 11.29
C GLU A 120 -5.63 -3.54 12.47
N ILE A 121 -6.87 -3.02 12.49
CA ILE A 121 -7.83 -3.30 13.56
C ILE A 121 -8.51 -4.67 13.38
N GLY A 122 -8.86 -5.03 12.14
CA GLY A 122 -9.66 -6.22 11.82
C GLY A 122 -8.89 -7.53 11.84
N GLY A 123 -7.56 -7.48 11.93
CA GLY A 123 -6.69 -8.66 11.90
C GLY A 123 -6.74 -9.43 10.57
N GLN A 124 -6.07 -10.59 10.53
CA GLN A 124 -5.80 -11.34 9.29
C GLN A 124 -7.07 -11.80 8.53
N GLY A 125 -8.19 -12.04 9.22
CA GLY A 125 -9.42 -12.58 8.63
C GLY A 125 -10.20 -11.63 7.71
N THR A 126 -9.96 -10.31 7.78
CA THR A 126 -10.71 -9.31 7.01
C THR A 126 -10.07 -8.94 5.67
N SER A 127 -8.86 -9.47 5.40
CA SER A 127 -8.00 -9.08 4.28
C SER A 127 -8.69 -9.11 2.92
N ILE A 128 -9.51 -10.14 2.63
CA ILE A 128 -10.16 -10.31 1.33
C ILE A 128 -11.14 -9.15 1.04
N ILE A 129 -11.99 -8.81 2.01
CA ILE A 129 -12.99 -7.75 1.86
C ILE A 129 -12.29 -6.40 1.67
N LEU A 130 -11.20 -6.16 2.41
CA LEU A 130 -10.41 -4.94 2.31
C LEU A 130 -9.73 -4.80 0.94
N TYR A 131 -9.15 -5.88 0.40
CA TYR A 131 -8.57 -5.83 -0.94
C TYR A 131 -9.62 -5.62 -2.03
N LEU A 132 -10.79 -6.26 -1.93
CA LEU A 132 -11.90 -6.00 -2.86
C LEU A 132 -12.37 -4.54 -2.76
N GLY A 133 -12.47 -4.00 -1.55
CA GLY A 133 -12.78 -2.59 -1.31
C GLY A 133 -11.75 -1.65 -1.92
N LEU A 134 -10.46 -1.96 -1.80
CA LEU A 134 -9.37 -1.17 -2.39
C LEU A 134 -9.39 -1.22 -3.92
N ILE A 135 -9.65 -2.39 -4.52
CA ILE A 135 -9.81 -2.54 -5.97
C ILE A 135 -11.01 -1.72 -6.45
N ALA A 136 -12.15 -1.79 -5.74
CA ALA A 136 -13.33 -1.01 -6.05
C ALA A 136 -13.05 0.50 -5.94
N LEU A 137 -12.32 0.94 -4.91
CA LEU A 137 -11.91 2.33 -4.73
C LEU A 137 -11.02 2.80 -5.88
N ILE A 138 -9.98 2.05 -6.26
CA ILE A 138 -9.10 2.39 -7.38
C ILE A 138 -9.90 2.44 -8.70
N THR A 139 -10.80 1.49 -8.91
CA THR A 139 -11.69 1.44 -10.08
C THR A 139 -12.61 2.67 -10.12
N TYR A 140 -13.17 3.07 -8.98
CA TYR A 140 -13.96 4.29 -8.84
C TYR A 140 -13.13 5.53 -9.17
N GLY A 141 -11.89 5.64 -8.65
CA GLY A 141 -10.98 6.74 -8.96
C GLY A 141 -10.59 6.80 -10.43
N TYR A 142 -10.45 5.64 -11.09
CA TYR A 142 -10.22 5.56 -12.53
C TYR A 142 -11.44 6.03 -13.34
N ALA A 143 -12.66 5.64 -12.93
CA ALA A 143 -13.89 6.06 -13.60
C ALA A 143 -14.22 7.54 -13.36
N ASN A 144 -13.78 8.12 -12.24
CA ASN A 144 -14.03 9.51 -11.84
C ASN A 144 -12.70 10.30 -11.74
N ARG A 145 -11.88 10.22 -12.80
CA ARG A 145 -10.53 10.83 -12.84
C ARG A 145 -10.53 12.33 -12.58
N ASP A 146 -11.58 13.03 -12.97
CA ASP A 146 -11.83 14.45 -12.71
C ASP A 146 -11.88 14.75 -11.20
N LYS A 147 -12.54 13.88 -10.41
CA LYS A 147 -12.65 14.06 -8.96
C LYS A 147 -11.33 13.84 -8.23
N VAL A 148 -10.47 12.98 -8.76
CA VAL A 148 -9.14 12.68 -8.19
C VAL A 148 -8.00 13.40 -8.91
N GLN A 149 -8.32 14.40 -9.73
CA GLN A 149 -7.37 15.06 -10.61
C GLN A 149 -6.24 15.75 -9.83
N THR A 150 -6.52 16.39 -8.69
CA THR A 150 -5.51 17.06 -7.86
C THR A 150 -4.43 16.09 -7.37
N LEU A 151 -4.81 14.86 -7.02
CA LEU A 151 -3.87 13.79 -6.70
C LEU A 151 -3.03 13.37 -7.91
N LEU A 152 -3.69 13.07 -9.03
CA LEU A 152 -3.02 12.55 -10.23
C LEU A 152 -2.08 13.56 -10.91
N GLN A 153 -2.42 14.85 -10.85
CA GLN A 153 -1.60 15.93 -11.42
C GLN A 153 -0.45 16.35 -10.51
N SER A 154 -0.61 16.17 -9.18
CA SER A 154 0.45 16.48 -8.23
C SER A 154 1.54 15.41 -8.28
N ARG A 155 2.71 15.78 -8.82
CA ARG A 155 3.87 14.88 -8.88
C ARG A 155 4.26 14.36 -7.51
N LEU A 156 4.23 15.23 -6.51
CA LEU A 156 4.63 14.90 -5.15
C LEU A 156 3.61 13.96 -4.49
N ALA A 157 2.30 14.29 -4.55
CA ALA A 157 1.26 13.45 -3.94
C ALA A 157 1.20 12.06 -4.60
N SER A 158 1.23 12.01 -5.94
CA SER A 158 1.27 10.74 -6.67
C SER A 158 2.54 9.92 -6.36
N SER A 159 3.69 10.58 -6.16
CA SER A 159 4.93 9.89 -5.79
C SER A 159 4.88 9.31 -4.40
N CYS A 160 4.39 10.08 -3.41
CA CYS A 160 4.20 9.58 -2.05
C CYS A 160 3.23 8.39 -2.04
N MET A 161 2.08 8.51 -2.71
CA MET A 161 1.10 7.41 -2.82
C MET A 161 1.72 6.17 -3.47
N ALA A 162 2.49 6.33 -4.54
CA ALA A 162 3.15 5.20 -5.18
C ALA A 162 4.21 4.56 -4.27
N THR A 163 5.00 5.35 -3.54
CA THR A 163 5.95 4.82 -2.55
C THR A 163 5.23 4.03 -1.47
N THR A 164 4.05 4.47 -1.00
CA THR A 164 3.22 3.69 -0.09
C THR A 164 2.96 2.29 -0.66
N PHE A 165 2.43 2.20 -1.89
CA PHE A 165 2.17 0.89 -2.52
C PHE A 165 3.43 0.04 -2.69
N ILE A 166 4.56 0.66 -3.04
CA ILE A 166 5.84 -0.05 -3.18
C ILE A 166 6.29 -0.60 -1.81
N CYS A 167 6.20 0.19 -0.73
CA CYS A 167 6.60 -0.25 0.60
C CYS A 167 5.76 -1.43 1.08
N TYR A 168 4.43 -1.36 0.91
CA TYR A 168 3.54 -2.48 1.21
C TYR A 168 3.83 -3.69 0.34
N LEU A 169 4.08 -3.51 -0.97
CA LEU A 169 4.40 -4.62 -1.85
C LEU A 169 5.69 -5.33 -1.40
N VAL A 170 6.75 -4.57 -1.09
CA VAL A 170 8.03 -5.12 -0.63
C VAL A 170 7.86 -5.82 0.73
N SER A 171 7.13 -5.20 1.66
CA SER A 171 6.80 -5.78 2.96
C SER A 171 6.09 -7.14 2.79
N GLN A 172 5.06 -7.22 1.95
CA GLN A 172 4.33 -8.47 1.70
C GLN A 172 5.18 -9.54 0.99
N LEU A 173 6.16 -9.16 0.18
CA LEU A 173 7.10 -10.11 -0.44
C LEU A 173 8.08 -10.71 0.58
N LEU A 174 8.42 -9.96 1.63
CA LEU A 174 9.25 -10.39 2.75
C LEU A 174 8.47 -11.33 3.69
N ASP A 175 7.25 -10.93 4.11
CA ASP A 175 6.38 -11.66 5.03
C ASP A 175 5.85 -12.97 4.43
N ARG A 176 5.10 -12.86 3.31
CA ARG A 176 4.31 -13.97 2.76
C ARG A 176 5.11 -14.95 1.90
N GLY A 177 6.43 -14.85 2.00
CA GLY A 177 7.30 -15.97 1.70
C GLY A 177 7.74 -16.11 0.25
N VAL A 178 7.69 -15.07 -0.59
CA VAL A 178 8.45 -15.16 -1.85
C VAL A 178 9.93 -15.24 -1.52
N ILE A 179 10.43 -14.35 -0.67
CA ILE A 179 11.83 -14.37 -0.23
C ILE A 179 12.11 -15.60 0.62
N LYS A 180 11.19 -15.97 1.51
CA LYS A 180 11.31 -17.20 2.32
C LYS A 180 11.39 -18.46 1.43
N ARG A 181 10.52 -18.59 0.43
CA ARG A 181 10.52 -19.71 -0.53
C ARG A 181 11.76 -19.72 -1.41
N ILE A 182 12.23 -18.55 -1.85
CA ILE A 182 13.50 -18.43 -2.59
C ILE A 182 14.65 -18.93 -1.70
N GLY A 183 14.72 -18.45 -0.45
CA GLY A 183 15.69 -18.91 0.55
C GLY A 183 15.63 -20.43 0.76
N TRP A 184 14.44 -21.00 0.91
CA TRP A 184 14.25 -22.45 1.03
C TRP A 184 14.75 -23.22 -0.18
N LEU A 185 14.54 -22.70 -1.40
CA LEU A 185 15.03 -23.34 -2.62
C LEU A 185 16.56 -23.31 -2.72
N PHE A 186 17.20 -22.24 -2.27
CA PHE A 186 18.65 -22.08 -2.35
C PHE A 186 19.40 -22.78 -1.20
N ILE A 187 18.87 -22.68 0.02
CA ILE A 187 19.50 -23.19 1.25
C ILE A 187 19.07 -24.65 1.51
N GLN A 188 18.02 -25.13 0.83
CA GLN A 188 17.40 -26.44 1.05
C GLN A 188 16.94 -26.68 2.50
N ASP A 189 16.68 -25.59 3.23
CA ASP A 189 16.21 -25.60 4.61
C ASP A 189 14.88 -24.86 4.73
N THR A 190 13.79 -25.59 4.99
CA THR A 190 12.45 -25.02 5.17
C THR A 190 12.25 -24.33 6.52
N THR A 191 13.18 -24.50 7.46
CA THR A 191 13.16 -23.83 8.76
C THR A 191 13.83 -22.46 8.71
N TRP A 192 14.58 -22.16 7.64
CA TRP A 192 15.21 -20.87 7.48
C TRP A 192 14.19 -19.73 7.49
N VAL A 193 14.50 -18.71 8.29
CA VAL A 193 13.76 -17.46 8.40
C VAL A 193 14.73 -16.32 8.14
N PRO A 194 14.39 -15.35 7.27
CA PRO A 194 15.25 -14.18 7.08
C PRO A 194 15.42 -13.44 8.41
N PRO A 195 16.67 -13.13 8.81
CA PRO A 195 16.93 -12.41 10.06
C PRO A 195 16.22 -11.06 10.04
N TYR A 196 15.61 -10.71 11.18
CA TYR A 196 14.88 -9.46 11.38
C TYR A 196 13.72 -9.20 10.41
N SER A 197 13.20 -10.26 9.76
CA SER A 197 12.12 -10.15 8.75
C SER A 197 10.89 -9.42 9.28
N SER A 198 10.44 -9.73 10.49
CA SER A 198 9.28 -9.06 11.11
C SER A 198 9.54 -7.57 11.34
N GLN A 199 10.70 -7.18 11.86
CA GLN A 199 11.02 -5.76 12.08
C GLN A 199 11.09 -4.98 10.77
N ILE A 200 11.65 -5.59 9.73
CA ILE A 200 11.75 -4.99 8.39
C ILE A 200 10.37 -4.86 7.74
N GLU A 201 9.53 -5.89 7.86
CA GLU A 201 8.16 -5.87 7.38
C GLU A 201 7.37 -4.71 7.99
N GLU A 202 7.32 -4.67 9.32
CA GLU A 202 6.57 -3.68 10.11
C GLU A 202 7.12 -2.26 9.89
N SER A 203 8.44 -2.11 9.72
CA SER A 203 9.05 -0.81 9.46
C SER A 203 8.72 -0.30 8.05
N LEU A 204 8.62 -1.20 7.07
CA LEU A 204 8.20 -0.86 5.70
C LEU A 204 6.70 -0.54 5.64
N GLU A 205 5.84 -1.26 6.36
CA GLU A 205 4.42 -0.91 6.46
C GLU A 205 4.25 0.46 7.13
N SER A 206 4.95 0.71 8.24
CA SER A 206 5.03 2.01 8.91
C SER A 206 5.49 3.14 7.97
N LEU A 207 6.56 2.92 7.21
CA LEU A 207 7.05 3.88 6.22
C LEU A 207 6.00 4.14 5.13
N GLY A 208 5.32 3.09 4.66
CA GLY A 208 4.22 3.21 3.71
C GLY A 208 3.08 4.07 4.26
N GLY A 209 2.69 3.87 5.52
CA GLY A 209 1.73 4.69 6.25
C GLY A 209 2.15 6.16 6.34
N ALA A 210 3.43 6.42 6.62
CA ALA A 210 3.98 7.78 6.68
C ALA A 210 3.91 8.49 5.31
N PHE A 211 4.23 7.80 4.21
CA PHE A 211 4.06 8.36 2.86
C PHE A 211 2.59 8.59 2.48
N LEU A 212 1.68 7.76 2.99
CA LEU A 212 0.25 7.97 2.76
C LEU A 212 -0.24 9.22 3.50
N LEU A 213 0.19 9.42 4.74
CA LEU A 213 -0.03 10.66 5.49
C LEU A 213 0.59 11.88 4.79
N ALA A 214 1.82 11.76 4.27
CA ALA A 214 2.45 12.82 3.49
C ALA A 214 1.65 13.17 2.23
N THR A 215 1.04 12.18 1.58
CA THR A 215 0.12 12.39 0.44
C THR A 215 -1.05 13.29 0.85
N VAL A 216 -1.67 13.01 1.99
CA VAL A 216 -2.75 13.84 2.56
C VAL A 216 -2.26 15.28 2.81
N ALA A 217 -1.12 15.44 3.48
CA ALA A 217 -0.57 16.76 3.79
C ALA A 217 -0.31 17.59 2.53
N VAL A 218 0.28 16.99 1.50
CA VAL A 218 0.54 17.65 0.21
C VAL A 218 -0.78 18.07 -0.45
N LEU A 219 -1.80 17.21 -0.44
CA LEU A 219 -3.10 17.53 -1.01
C LEU A 219 -3.81 18.67 -0.27
N ILE A 220 -3.70 18.75 1.05
CA ILE A 220 -4.25 19.87 1.85
C ILE A 220 -3.60 21.18 1.41
N VAL A 221 -2.26 21.22 1.34
CA VAL A 221 -1.52 22.43 0.93
C VAL A 221 -1.93 22.88 -0.48
N LEU A 222 -2.05 21.93 -1.42
CA LEU A 222 -2.47 22.25 -2.79
C LEU A 222 -3.90 22.77 -2.85
N ALA A 223 -4.82 22.15 -2.10
CA ALA A 223 -6.21 22.55 -2.06
C ALA A 223 -6.40 23.95 -1.45
N ILE A 224 -5.66 24.28 -0.38
CA ILE A 224 -5.65 25.63 0.20
C ILE A 224 -5.11 26.66 -0.79
N ARG A 225 -4.01 26.35 -1.48
CA ARG A 225 -3.43 27.24 -2.50
C ARG A 225 -4.41 27.52 -3.64
N GLN A 226 -5.09 26.49 -4.15
CA GLN A 226 -6.11 26.64 -5.19
C GLN A 226 -7.28 27.52 -4.72
N ARG A 227 -7.78 27.30 -3.49
CA ARG A 227 -8.86 28.09 -2.92
C ARG A 227 -8.49 29.57 -2.77
N ASN A 228 -7.27 29.87 -2.34
CA ASN A 228 -6.82 31.25 -2.18
C ASN A 228 -6.69 31.96 -3.53
N ARG A 229 -6.22 31.28 -4.57
CA ARG A 229 -6.14 31.83 -5.92
C ARG A 229 -7.53 32.20 -6.49
N ASN A 230 -8.53 31.35 -6.27
CA ASN A 230 -9.90 31.62 -6.73
C ASN A 230 -10.60 32.74 -5.96
N ARG A 231 -10.04 33.23 -4.84
CA ARG A 231 -10.58 34.35 -4.06
C ARG A 231 -9.97 35.69 -4.48
N SER A 232 -8.82 35.67 -5.14
CA SER A 232 -8.14 36.87 -5.65
C SER A 232 -8.58 37.26 -7.07
N GLU A 233 -9.28 36.35 -7.75
CA GLU A 233 -9.94 36.58 -9.05
C GLU A 233 -11.38 37.03 -8.82
#